data_AF-A0A3R8W6E7-F1
#
_entry.id   AF-A0A3R8W6E7-F1
#
_cell.length_a   1.000
_cell.length_b   1.000
_cell.length_c   1.000
_cell.angle_alpha   90.00
_cell.angle_beta   90.00
_cell.angle_gamma   90.00
#
_symmetry.space_group_name_H-M   'P 1'
#
loop_
_entity.id
_entity.type
_entity.pdbx_description
1 polymer ?
#
loop_
_entity_poly.entity_id
_entity_poly.type
_entity_poly.pdbx_seq_one_letter_code
_entity_poly.pdbx_strand_id
1 'polypeptide(L)'
;MRPPEVHDDQIIAAGTQIEAQGKRITGHALRQLIGNGTPARLMKVWAEHKRGTTPAPEDQPLPTLAEQTLRLGIDQMTSSMQQLLVSLNASCQQAANAKIASIEEAADAQCAVYIDELNEASERIQAANEARQLLERTLTAREDKIIQLSNQLAAEQERNRQGEAALATHKAESKAELQAVKEAHAQQQQQLAQELAAARQEAKDAEQRALATASRLQQLESEATFTAKEHAAETGRLKAELETAQSASSAATKAKELVQVTCDAVTEQLNKKSMQFEVAQAQIKGQEERIVELCMRIEEYRGTASSQAKHIARLELKIDQLEKERQQLSSSRQQGKNE
;
A
#
# COMPACT_ATOMS: atom_id res chain seq x y z
N MET A 1 163.87 -72.88 -84.92
CA MET A 1 163.82 -72.45 -86.34
C MET A 1 162.48 -71.78 -86.58
N ARG A 2 162.45 -70.50 -86.99
CA ARG A 2 161.22 -69.74 -87.27
C ARG A 2 160.67 -70.13 -88.65
N PRO A 3 159.41 -70.59 -88.76
CA PRO A 3 158.76 -70.78 -90.06
C PRO A 3 158.51 -69.44 -90.78
N PRO A 4 158.64 -69.40 -92.12
CA PRO A 4 158.64 -68.17 -92.92
C PRO A 4 157.29 -67.47 -92.94
N GLU A 5 157.31 -66.13 -92.85
CA GLU A 5 156.15 -65.25 -92.88
C GLU A 5 155.55 -65.20 -94.29
N VAL A 6 154.35 -65.75 -94.46
CA VAL A 6 153.52 -65.51 -95.66
C VAL A 6 152.97 -64.10 -95.59
N HIS A 7 153.30 -63.28 -96.60
CA HIS A 7 152.80 -61.91 -96.77
C HIS A 7 151.39 -61.90 -97.37
N ASP A 8 150.55 -60.98 -96.90
CA ASP A 8 149.14 -60.89 -97.27
C ASP A 8 148.93 -60.69 -98.79
N ASP A 9 149.84 -59.99 -99.48
CA ASP A 9 149.83 -59.83 -100.95
C ASP A 9 149.96 -61.16 -101.69
N GLN A 10 150.75 -62.11 -101.16
CA GLN A 10 150.88 -63.45 -101.74
C GLN A 10 149.58 -64.24 -101.55
N ILE A 11 148.86 -64.01 -100.45
CA ILE A 11 147.55 -64.62 -100.18
C ILE A 11 146.51 -64.09 -101.16
N ILE A 12 146.50 -62.78 -101.41
CA ILE A 12 145.60 -62.15 -102.37
C ILE A 12 145.92 -62.63 -103.78
N ALA A 13 147.19 -62.66 -104.19
CA ALA A 13 147.60 -63.16 -105.51
C ALA A 13 147.21 -64.63 -105.72
N ALA A 14 147.43 -65.49 -104.73
CA ALA A 14 147.01 -66.89 -104.78
C ALA A 14 145.47 -67.04 -104.83
N GLY A 15 144.74 -66.21 -104.07
CA GLY A 15 143.27 -66.16 -104.10
C GLY A 15 142.74 -65.76 -105.48
N THR A 16 143.29 -64.70 -106.06
CA THR A 16 142.96 -64.23 -107.41
C THR A 16 143.30 -65.28 -108.47
N GLN A 17 144.43 -66.00 -108.32
CA GLN A 17 144.81 -67.07 -109.26
C GLN A 17 143.87 -68.28 -109.19
N ILE A 18 143.39 -68.66 -107.99
CA ILE A 18 142.39 -69.71 -107.82
C ILE A 18 141.02 -69.27 -108.38
N GLU A 19 140.64 -68.00 -108.17
CA GLU A 19 139.43 -67.39 -108.74
C GLU A 19 139.48 -67.39 -110.27
N ALA A 20 140.62 -67.00 -110.86
CA ALA A 20 140.84 -66.98 -112.31
C ALA A 20 140.79 -68.38 -112.94
N GLN A 21 141.11 -69.43 -112.18
CA GLN A 21 140.94 -70.83 -112.59
C GLN A 21 139.49 -71.33 -112.43
N GLY A 22 138.56 -70.49 -111.99
CA GLY A 22 137.15 -70.84 -111.76
C GLY A 22 136.95 -71.85 -110.62
N LYS A 23 137.97 -72.07 -109.78
CA LYS A 23 137.90 -73.03 -108.67
C LYS A 23 137.45 -72.33 -107.39
N ARG A 24 136.71 -73.05 -106.55
CA ARG A 24 136.26 -72.51 -105.25
C ARG A 24 137.45 -72.27 -104.32
N ILE A 25 137.62 -71.03 -103.89
CA ILE A 25 138.68 -70.62 -102.98
C ILE A 25 138.36 -71.16 -101.59
N THR A 26 139.23 -72.04 -101.08
CA THR A 26 139.18 -72.56 -99.71
C THR A 26 140.53 -72.33 -99.05
N GLY A 27 140.59 -72.24 -97.73
CA GLY A 27 141.85 -72.06 -97.00
C GLY A 27 142.91 -73.12 -97.32
N HIS A 28 142.47 -74.34 -97.65
CA HIS A 28 143.35 -75.42 -98.10
C HIS A 28 143.87 -75.20 -99.53
N ALA A 29 143.03 -74.71 -100.46
CA ALA A 29 143.46 -74.38 -101.81
C ALA A 29 144.50 -73.24 -101.81
N LEU A 30 144.28 -72.22 -100.95
CA LEU A 30 145.26 -71.15 -100.73
C LEU A 30 146.58 -71.70 -100.17
N ARG A 31 146.51 -72.62 -99.19
CA ARG A 31 147.72 -73.28 -98.64
C ARG A 31 148.43 -74.13 -99.69
N GLN A 32 147.70 -74.80 -100.59
CA GLN A 32 148.29 -75.66 -101.61
C GLN A 32 149.10 -74.84 -102.63
N LEU A 33 148.68 -73.60 -102.93
CA LEU A 33 149.42 -72.70 -103.81
C LEU A 33 150.63 -72.05 -103.12
N ILE A 34 150.45 -71.61 -101.86
CA ILE A 34 151.47 -70.85 -101.10
C ILE A 34 152.50 -71.78 -100.42
N GLY A 35 152.14 -73.04 -100.20
CA GLY A 35 152.96 -74.07 -99.57
C GLY A 35 153.09 -73.96 -98.05
N ASN A 36 152.87 -72.78 -97.47
CA ASN A 36 153.03 -72.50 -96.03
C ASN A 36 151.87 -71.67 -95.46
N GLY A 37 151.73 -71.65 -94.12
CA GLY A 37 150.67 -70.91 -93.41
C GLY A 37 149.44 -71.75 -93.04
N THR A 38 148.70 -71.29 -92.03
CA THR A 38 147.48 -71.95 -91.52
C THR A 38 146.28 -71.61 -92.41
N PRO A 39 145.51 -72.60 -92.91
CA PRO A 39 144.35 -72.38 -93.80
C PRO A 39 143.35 -71.32 -93.29
N ALA A 40 143.14 -71.27 -91.97
CA ALA A 40 142.25 -70.29 -91.34
C ALA A 40 142.74 -68.84 -91.51
N ARG A 41 144.05 -68.58 -91.37
CA ARG A 41 144.63 -67.24 -91.57
C ARG A 41 144.52 -66.83 -93.04
N LEU A 42 144.86 -67.73 -93.96
CA LEU A 42 144.80 -67.45 -95.40
C LEU A 42 143.39 -67.10 -95.85
N MET A 43 142.38 -67.88 -95.42
CA MET A 43 140.99 -67.60 -95.75
C MET A 43 140.47 -66.31 -95.10
N LYS A 44 140.92 -65.99 -93.88
CA LYS A 44 140.55 -64.75 -93.20
C LYS A 44 141.01 -63.52 -93.97
N VAL A 45 142.28 -63.47 -94.36
CA VAL A 45 142.86 -62.35 -95.14
C VAL A 45 142.15 -62.19 -96.49
N TRP A 46 141.87 -63.30 -97.19
CA TRP A 46 141.09 -63.26 -98.44
C TRP A 46 139.65 -62.76 -98.24
N ALA A 47 138.96 -63.23 -97.20
CA ALA A 47 137.62 -62.77 -96.87
C ALA A 47 137.59 -61.29 -96.46
N GLU A 48 138.62 -60.81 -95.77
CA GLU A 48 138.82 -59.39 -95.44
C GLU A 48 138.98 -58.55 -96.71
N HIS A 49 139.80 -59.00 -97.66
CA HIS A 49 139.97 -58.33 -98.96
C HIS A 49 138.64 -58.22 -99.72
N LYS A 50 137.84 -59.30 -99.83
CA LYS A 50 136.50 -59.24 -100.46
C LYS A 50 135.53 -58.31 -99.73
N ARG A 51 135.57 -58.25 -98.39
CA ARG A 51 134.72 -57.34 -97.60
C ARG A 51 135.12 -55.88 -97.83
N GLY A 52 136.41 -55.58 -97.86
CA GLY A 52 136.95 -54.24 -98.07
C GLY A 52 136.69 -53.65 -99.47
N THR A 53 136.33 -54.48 -100.46
CA THR A 53 135.98 -54.02 -101.82
C THR A 53 134.48 -53.77 -102.04
N THR A 54 133.64 -53.84 -101.00
CA THR A 54 132.19 -53.56 -101.14
C THR A 54 131.89 -52.13 -100.65
N PRO A 55 131.63 -51.15 -101.54
CA PRO A 55 131.28 -49.80 -101.10
C PRO A 55 129.94 -49.79 -100.35
N ALA A 56 129.86 -49.03 -99.25
CA ALA A 56 128.61 -48.76 -98.54
C ALA A 56 127.65 -47.96 -99.45
N PRO A 57 126.33 -48.22 -99.44
CA PRO A 57 125.40 -47.46 -100.26
C PRO A 57 125.36 -46.01 -99.76
N GLU A 58 125.64 -45.07 -100.66
CA GLU A 58 125.46 -43.63 -100.45
C GLU A 58 124.01 -43.30 -100.09
N ASP A 59 123.80 -42.23 -99.31
CA ASP A 59 122.49 -41.59 -99.08
C ASP A 59 121.89 -41.15 -100.42
N GLN A 60 121.28 -42.10 -101.15
CA GLN A 60 120.49 -41.80 -102.33
C GLN A 60 119.16 -41.21 -101.87
N PRO A 61 118.74 -40.05 -102.41
CA PRO A 61 117.38 -39.57 -102.21
C PRO A 61 116.42 -40.67 -102.63
N LEU A 62 115.34 -40.87 -101.86
CA LEU A 62 114.33 -41.87 -102.22
C LEU A 62 113.88 -41.61 -103.66
N PRO A 63 113.64 -42.65 -104.47
CA PRO A 63 113.12 -42.48 -105.82
C PRO A 63 111.91 -41.56 -105.77
N THR A 64 111.87 -40.51 -106.60
CA THR A 64 110.85 -39.45 -106.55
C THR A 64 109.40 -39.98 -106.54
N LEU A 65 109.18 -41.15 -107.16
CA LEU A 65 107.89 -41.86 -107.13
C LEU A 65 107.50 -42.38 -105.73
N ALA A 66 108.45 -42.86 -104.94
CA ALA A 66 108.22 -43.31 -103.57
C ALA A 66 107.89 -42.13 -102.64
N GLU A 67 108.59 -41.00 -102.78
CA GLU A 67 108.28 -39.77 -102.03
C GLU A 67 106.88 -39.23 -102.37
N GLN A 68 106.52 -39.20 -103.65
CA GLN A 68 105.18 -38.79 -104.11
C GLN A 68 104.09 -39.73 -103.58
N THR A 69 104.32 -41.05 -103.61
CA THR A 69 103.35 -42.04 -103.12
C THR A 69 103.16 -41.92 -101.61
N LEU A 70 104.24 -41.73 -100.84
CA LEU A 70 104.17 -41.50 -99.40
C LEU A 70 103.45 -40.19 -99.07
N ARG A 71 103.73 -39.11 -99.81
CA ARG A 71 103.06 -37.82 -99.63
C ARG A 71 101.56 -37.91 -99.92
N LEU A 72 101.17 -38.56 -101.02
CA LEU A 72 99.76 -38.83 -101.33
C LEU A 72 99.08 -39.68 -100.25
N GLY A 73 99.77 -40.70 -99.72
CA GLY A 73 99.26 -41.51 -98.62
C GLY A 73 99.08 -40.73 -97.32
N ILE A 74 100.04 -39.86 -96.97
CA ILE A 74 99.94 -38.95 -95.81
C ILE A 74 98.81 -37.95 -96.01
N ASP A 75 98.68 -37.36 -97.19
CA ASP A 75 97.62 -36.40 -97.51
C ASP A 75 96.24 -37.08 -97.44
N GLN A 76 96.11 -38.31 -97.96
CA GLN A 76 94.88 -39.11 -97.89
C GLN A 76 94.54 -39.51 -96.45
N MET A 77 95.53 -39.93 -95.66
CA MET A 77 95.33 -40.29 -94.25
C MET A 77 94.97 -39.07 -93.41
N THR A 78 95.63 -37.93 -93.65
CA THR A 78 95.33 -36.65 -93.00
C THR A 78 93.91 -36.18 -93.34
N SER A 79 93.52 -36.25 -94.62
CA SER A 79 92.17 -35.91 -95.07
C SER A 79 91.12 -36.82 -94.42
N SER A 80 91.39 -38.13 -94.37
CA SER A 80 90.49 -39.11 -93.71
C SER A 80 90.37 -38.83 -92.21
N MET A 81 91.46 -38.51 -91.53
CA MET A 81 91.46 -38.16 -90.10
C MET A 81 90.70 -36.86 -89.84
N GLN A 82 90.87 -35.84 -90.69
CA GLN A 82 90.10 -34.60 -90.61
C GLN A 82 88.60 -34.84 -90.81
N GLN A 83 88.21 -35.67 -91.79
CA GLN A 83 86.80 -36.03 -92.00
C GLN A 83 86.21 -36.78 -90.81
N LEU A 84 86.95 -37.74 -90.23
CA LEU A 84 86.53 -38.45 -89.03
C LEU A 84 86.40 -37.51 -87.83
N LEU A 85 87.31 -36.56 -87.64
CA LEU A 85 87.21 -35.56 -86.57
C LEU A 85 86.00 -34.64 -86.74
N VAL A 86 85.71 -34.19 -87.96
CA VAL A 86 84.52 -33.38 -88.26
C VAL A 86 83.25 -34.20 -88.01
N SER A 87 83.19 -35.46 -88.45
CA SER A 87 82.05 -36.36 -88.24
C SER A 87 81.85 -36.69 -86.75
N LEU A 88 82.93 -36.96 -86.02
CA LEU A 88 82.87 -37.19 -84.57
C LEU A 88 82.39 -35.95 -83.84
N ASN A 89 82.89 -34.76 -84.20
CA ASN A 89 82.45 -33.50 -83.62
C ASN A 89 80.95 -33.27 -83.89
N ALA A 90 80.50 -33.47 -85.14
CA ALA A 90 79.08 -33.37 -85.48
C ALA A 90 78.22 -34.36 -84.68
N SER A 91 78.68 -35.62 -84.51
CA SER A 91 77.97 -36.63 -83.71
C SER A 91 77.94 -36.27 -82.22
N CYS A 92 79.04 -35.75 -81.67
CA CYS A 92 79.10 -35.29 -80.28
C CYS A 92 78.19 -34.09 -80.05
N GLN A 93 78.14 -33.12 -80.99
CA GLN A 93 77.23 -31.98 -80.94
C GLN A 93 75.77 -32.43 -81.03
N GLN A 94 75.45 -33.39 -81.91
CA GLN A 94 74.10 -33.93 -82.01
C GLN A 94 73.70 -34.63 -80.71
N ALA A 95 74.58 -35.44 -80.11
CA ALA A 95 74.31 -36.11 -78.84
C ALA A 95 74.16 -35.10 -77.68
N ALA A 96 74.98 -34.05 -77.64
CA ALA A 96 74.88 -32.97 -76.66
C ALA A 96 73.56 -32.19 -76.83
N ASN A 97 73.20 -31.80 -78.05
CA ASN A 97 71.95 -31.10 -78.34
C ASN A 97 70.72 -31.95 -78.00
N ALA A 98 70.75 -33.25 -78.33
CA ALA A 98 69.69 -34.16 -77.93
C ALA A 98 69.57 -34.29 -76.41
N LYS A 99 70.70 -34.28 -75.69
CA LYS A 99 70.71 -34.30 -74.22
C LYS A 99 70.19 -32.99 -73.63
N ILE A 100 70.57 -31.84 -74.19
CA ILE A 100 70.08 -30.52 -73.78
C ILE A 100 68.57 -30.45 -73.99
N ALA A 101 68.07 -30.80 -75.19
CA ALA A 101 66.63 -30.80 -75.47
C ALA A 101 65.86 -31.71 -74.50
N SER A 102 66.38 -32.90 -74.19
CA SER A 102 65.77 -33.79 -73.19
C SER A 102 65.78 -33.21 -71.77
N ILE A 103 66.81 -32.44 -71.40
CA ILE A 103 66.86 -31.76 -70.09
C ILE A 103 65.87 -30.58 -70.06
N GLU A 104 65.80 -29.81 -71.14
CA GLU A 104 64.86 -28.68 -71.27
C GLU A 104 63.41 -29.19 -71.21
N GLU A 105 63.06 -30.24 -71.95
CA GLU A 105 61.73 -30.85 -71.90
C GLU A 105 61.40 -31.38 -70.49
N ALA A 106 62.36 -32.02 -69.82
CA ALA A 106 62.17 -32.47 -68.45
C ALA A 106 62.02 -31.30 -67.46
N ALA A 107 62.74 -30.20 -67.65
CA ALA A 107 62.65 -29.00 -66.84
C ALA A 107 61.31 -28.28 -67.06
N ASP A 108 60.86 -28.15 -68.31
CA ASP A 108 59.57 -27.56 -68.66
C ASP A 108 58.41 -28.39 -68.10
N ALA A 109 58.50 -29.72 -68.18
CA ALA A 109 57.53 -30.62 -67.57
C ALA A 109 57.49 -30.45 -66.04
N GLN A 110 58.64 -30.31 -65.37
CA GLN A 110 58.69 -30.03 -63.93
C GLN A 110 58.11 -28.65 -63.59
N CYS A 111 58.44 -27.63 -64.36
CA CYS A 111 57.90 -26.29 -64.19
C CYS A 111 56.37 -26.27 -64.34
N ALA A 112 55.83 -27.01 -65.32
CA ALA A 112 54.38 -27.14 -65.49
C ALA A 112 53.71 -27.78 -64.26
N VAL A 113 54.27 -28.87 -63.75
CA VAL A 113 53.78 -29.51 -62.52
C VAL A 113 53.82 -28.55 -61.32
N TYR A 114 54.93 -27.83 -61.12
CA TYR A 114 55.02 -26.87 -60.01
C TYR A 114 54.05 -25.70 -60.14
N ILE A 115 53.78 -25.23 -61.36
CA ILE A 115 52.78 -24.18 -61.61
C ILE A 115 51.38 -24.70 -61.25
N ASP A 116 51.04 -25.92 -61.67
CA ASP A 116 49.74 -26.53 -61.36
C ASP A 116 49.58 -26.76 -59.85
N GLU A 117 50.60 -27.29 -59.18
CA GLU A 117 50.59 -27.46 -57.71
C GLU A 117 50.48 -26.11 -56.97
N LEU A 118 51.16 -25.07 -57.47
CA LEU A 118 51.09 -23.73 -56.88
C LEU A 118 49.70 -23.10 -57.06
N ASN A 119 49.08 -23.31 -58.22
CA ASN A 119 47.72 -22.86 -58.50
C ASN A 119 46.72 -23.58 -57.58
N GLU A 120 46.81 -24.91 -57.46
CA GLU A 120 45.97 -25.68 -56.56
C GLU A 120 46.15 -25.24 -55.09
N ALA A 121 47.39 -25.00 -54.66
CA ALA A 121 47.67 -24.50 -53.32
C ALA A 121 47.05 -23.11 -53.10
N SER A 122 47.12 -22.23 -54.11
CA SER A 122 46.53 -20.89 -54.06
C SER A 122 45.00 -20.93 -53.99
N GLU A 123 44.34 -21.79 -54.77
CA GLU A 123 42.90 -22.01 -54.71
C GLU A 123 42.45 -22.53 -53.33
N ARG A 124 43.20 -23.50 -52.77
CA ARG A 124 42.94 -24.02 -51.40
C ARG A 124 43.09 -22.93 -50.34
N ILE A 125 44.09 -22.07 -50.44
CA ILE A 125 44.29 -20.93 -49.53
C ILE A 125 43.14 -19.94 -49.66
N GLN A 126 42.69 -19.63 -50.87
CA GLN A 126 41.57 -18.74 -51.10
C GLN A 126 40.28 -19.31 -50.49
N ALA A 127 39.96 -20.57 -50.74
CA ALA A 127 38.78 -21.24 -50.18
C ALA A 127 38.83 -21.26 -48.64
N ALA A 128 40.00 -21.52 -48.05
CA ALA A 128 40.19 -21.48 -46.60
C ALA A 128 39.97 -20.07 -46.03
N ASN A 129 40.45 -19.03 -46.71
CA ASN A 129 40.24 -17.64 -46.31
C ASN A 129 38.76 -17.23 -46.39
N GLU A 130 38.05 -17.63 -47.44
CA GLU A 130 36.61 -17.38 -47.58
C GLU A 130 35.81 -18.08 -46.47
N ALA A 131 36.14 -19.34 -46.17
CA ALA A 131 35.54 -20.07 -45.05
C ALA A 131 35.83 -19.41 -43.70
N ARG A 132 37.06 -18.91 -43.49
CA ARG A 132 37.44 -18.18 -42.27
C ARG A 132 36.65 -16.88 -42.12
N GLN A 133 36.50 -16.10 -43.19
CA GLN A 133 35.70 -14.88 -43.18
C GLN A 133 34.23 -15.16 -42.87
N LEU A 134 33.66 -16.23 -43.43
CA LEU A 134 32.30 -16.64 -43.10
C LEU A 134 32.19 -17.01 -41.61
N LEU A 135 33.13 -17.79 -41.10
CA LEU A 135 33.15 -18.19 -39.70
C LEU A 135 33.25 -16.97 -38.77
N GLU A 136 34.15 -16.03 -39.06
CA GLU A 136 34.29 -14.77 -38.32
C GLU A 136 32.98 -13.97 -38.31
N ARG A 137 32.30 -13.84 -39.47
CA ARG A 137 30.99 -13.18 -39.54
C ARG A 137 29.91 -13.89 -38.74
N THR A 138 29.91 -15.24 -38.74
CA THR A 138 28.94 -15.99 -37.93
C THR A 138 29.25 -15.86 -36.44
N LEU A 139 30.51 -15.81 -36.06
CA LEU A 139 30.93 -15.66 -34.67
C LEU A 139 30.53 -14.28 -34.14
N THR A 140 30.82 -13.20 -34.86
CA THR A 140 30.37 -11.85 -34.47
C THR A 140 28.85 -11.75 -34.39
N ALA A 141 28.11 -12.32 -35.35
CA ALA A 141 26.65 -12.34 -35.29
C ALA A 141 26.11 -13.13 -34.08
N ARG A 142 26.81 -14.21 -33.67
CA ARG A 142 26.45 -14.98 -32.46
C ARG A 142 26.79 -14.21 -31.19
N GLU A 143 27.93 -13.52 -31.14
CA GLU A 143 28.32 -12.65 -30.03
C GLU A 143 27.31 -11.52 -29.83
N ASP A 144 26.93 -10.83 -30.92
CA ASP A 144 25.88 -9.80 -30.90
C ASP A 144 24.56 -10.36 -30.38
N LYS A 145 24.20 -11.59 -30.80
CA LYS A 145 22.97 -12.24 -30.32
C LYS A 145 23.04 -12.60 -28.84
N ILE A 146 24.19 -13.04 -28.34
CA ILE A 146 24.41 -13.30 -26.92
C ILE A 146 24.27 -12.01 -26.12
N ILE A 147 24.86 -10.91 -26.57
CA ILE A 147 24.75 -9.59 -25.93
C ILE A 147 23.28 -9.15 -25.91
N GLN A 148 22.56 -9.26 -27.03
CA GLN A 148 21.13 -8.94 -27.10
C GLN A 148 20.30 -9.76 -26.11
N LEU A 149 20.50 -11.09 -26.07
CA LEU A 149 19.77 -11.98 -25.15
C LEU A 149 20.12 -11.70 -23.69
N SER A 150 21.39 -11.40 -23.39
CA SER A 150 21.83 -11.01 -22.05
C SER A 150 21.16 -9.71 -21.60
N ASN A 151 21.07 -8.72 -22.49
CA ASN A 151 20.39 -7.46 -22.19
C ASN A 151 18.88 -7.65 -22.00
N GLN A 152 18.24 -8.49 -22.83
CA GLN A 152 16.84 -8.85 -22.68
C GLN A 152 16.57 -9.57 -21.35
N LEU A 153 17.43 -10.51 -20.97
CA LEU A 153 17.32 -11.23 -19.70
C LEU A 153 17.47 -10.28 -18.51
N ALA A 154 18.44 -9.36 -18.57
CA ALA A 154 18.64 -8.35 -17.52
C ALA A 154 17.42 -7.41 -17.39
N ALA A 155 16.85 -6.98 -18.52
CA ALA A 155 15.65 -6.13 -18.53
C ALA A 155 14.43 -6.85 -17.94
N GLU A 156 14.21 -8.13 -18.29
CA GLU A 156 13.12 -8.93 -17.73
C GLU A 156 13.33 -9.23 -16.23
N GLN A 157 14.57 -9.49 -15.79
CA GLN A 157 14.89 -9.65 -14.38
C GLN A 157 14.59 -8.37 -13.59
N GLU A 158 14.94 -7.20 -14.13
CA GLU A 158 14.64 -5.91 -13.49
C GLU A 158 13.12 -5.65 -13.45
N ARG A 159 12.41 -5.94 -14.55
CA ARG A 159 10.95 -5.85 -14.60
C ARG A 159 10.28 -6.78 -13.58
N ASN A 160 10.78 -7.99 -13.41
CA ASN A 160 10.28 -8.93 -12.40
C ASN A 160 10.56 -8.43 -10.99
N ARG A 161 11.76 -7.91 -10.70
CA ARG A 161 12.07 -7.31 -9.38
C ARG A 161 11.16 -6.13 -9.07
N GLN A 162 10.91 -5.25 -10.05
CA GLN A 162 9.99 -4.13 -9.89
C GLN A 162 8.55 -4.61 -9.68
N GLY A 163 8.12 -5.65 -10.41
CA GLY A 163 6.81 -6.27 -10.24
C GLY A 163 6.64 -6.91 -8.86
N GLU A 164 7.64 -7.66 -8.38
CA GLU A 164 7.66 -8.26 -7.04
C GLU A 164 7.65 -7.20 -5.94
N ALA A 165 8.44 -6.13 -6.08
CA ALA A 165 8.44 -5.01 -5.15
C ALA A 165 7.08 -4.30 -5.11
N ALA A 166 6.46 -4.02 -6.27
CA ALA A 166 5.13 -3.42 -6.35
C ALA A 166 4.06 -4.32 -5.72
N LEU A 167 4.11 -5.63 -5.98
CA LEU A 167 3.23 -6.62 -5.35
C LEU A 167 3.43 -6.67 -3.82
N ALA A 168 4.66 -6.59 -3.34
CA ALA A 168 4.95 -6.55 -1.91
C ALA A 168 4.38 -5.28 -1.26
N THR A 169 4.58 -4.11 -1.90
CA THR A 169 4.01 -2.83 -1.45
C THR A 169 2.49 -2.88 -1.42
N HIS A 170 1.84 -3.31 -2.51
CA HIS A 170 0.37 -3.42 -2.56
C HIS A 170 -0.17 -4.42 -1.53
N LYS A 171 0.53 -5.53 -1.28
CA LYS A 171 0.15 -6.47 -0.21
C LYS A 171 0.29 -5.85 1.18
N ALA A 172 1.32 -5.05 1.42
CA ALA A 172 1.52 -4.35 2.69
C ALA A 172 0.45 -3.27 2.89
N GLU A 173 0.17 -2.47 1.87
CA GLU A 173 -0.89 -1.45 1.86
C GLU A 173 -2.26 -2.08 2.10
N SER A 174 -2.64 -3.10 1.32
CA SER A 174 -3.91 -3.80 1.51
C SER A 174 -4.05 -4.44 2.89
N LYS A 175 -2.95 -4.99 3.45
CA LYS A 175 -2.94 -5.49 4.83
C LYS A 175 -3.13 -4.37 5.84
N ALA A 176 -2.47 -3.22 5.65
CA ALA A 176 -2.60 -2.06 6.51
C ALA A 176 -4.02 -1.46 6.46
N GLU A 177 -4.62 -1.35 5.26
CA GLU A 177 -6.00 -0.94 5.07
C GLU A 177 -6.98 -1.90 5.76
N LEU A 178 -6.80 -3.21 5.57
CA LEU A 178 -7.64 -4.21 6.24
C LEU A 178 -7.52 -4.11 7.77
N GLN A 179 -6.33 -3.85 8.28
CA GLN A 179 -6.11 -3.66 9.72
C GLN A 179 -6.76 -2.36 10.22
N ALA A 180 -6.60 -1.25 9.50
CA ALA A 180 -7.23 0.03 9.82
C ALA A 180 -8.77 -0.07 9.80
N VAL A 181 -9.35 -0.77 8.82
CA VAL A 181 -10.80 -1.03 8.75
C VAL A 181 -11.26 -1.89 9.93
N LYS A 182 -10.50 -2.93 10.30
CA LYS A 182 -10.82 -3.74 11.49
C LYS A 182 -10.77 -2.93 12.78
N GLU A 183 -9.76 -2.08 12.94
CA GLU A 183 -9.60 -1.21 14.11
C GLU A 183 -10.72 -0.16 14.17
N ALA A 184 -11.05 0.49 13.05
CA ALA A 184 -12.15 1.45 12.97
C ALA A 184 -13.51 0.79 13.27
N HIS A 185 -13.75 -0.41 12.72
CA HIS A 185 -14.98 -1.17 13.01
C HIS A 185 -15.05 -1.61 14.47
N ALA A 186 -13.94 -2.04 15.07
CA ALA A 186 -13.88 -2.38 16.49
C ALA A 186 -14.17 -1.15 17.39
N GLN A 187 -13.61 0.01 17.05
CA GLN A 187 -13.90 1.27 17.74
C GLN A 187 -15.37 1.67 17.60
N GLN A 188 -15.94 1.58 16.39
CA GLN A 188 -17.35 1.88 16.15
C GLN A 188 -18.27 0.92 16.93
N GLN A 189 -17.96 -0.37 16.97
CA GLN A 189 -18.70 -1.34 17.79
C GLN A 189 -18.61 -1.02 19.28
N GLN A 190 -17.44 -0.60 19.77
CA GLN A 190 -17.26 -0.20 21.16
C GLN A 190 -18.07 1.06 21.49
N GLN A 191 -18.07 2.08 20.61
CA GLN A 191 -18.88 3.28 20.76
C GLN A 191 -20.38 2.95 20.79
N LEU A 192 -20.86 2.15 19.83
CA LEU A 192 -22.26 1.74 19.78
C LEU A 192 -22.67 0.94 21.02
N ALA A 193 -21.77 0.09 21.54
CA ALA A 193 -22.00 -0.65 22.78
C ALA A 193 -22.07 0.28 24.00
N GLN A 194 -21.24 1.33 24.05
CA GLN A 194 -21.30 2.35 25.11
C GLN A 194 -22.59 3.17 25.02
N GLU A 195 -22.99 3.61 23.83
CA GLU A 195 -24.26 4.32 23.60
C GLU A 195 -25.47 3.47 23.99
N LEU A 196 -25.49 2.19 23.61
CA LEU A 196 -26.55 1.26 24.01
C LEU A 196 -26.57 1.03 25.52
N ALA A 197 -25.41 0.97 26.17
CA ALA A 197 -25.32 0.85 27.62
C ALA A 197 -25.86 2.11 28.33
N ALA A 198 -25.49 3.30 27.84
CA ALA A 198 -25.98 4.58 28.34
C ALA A 198 -27.51 4.70 28.15
N ALA A 199 -28.02 4.44 26.95
CA ALA A 199 -29.45 4.47 26.65
C ALA A 199 -30.25 3.49 27.50
N ARG A 200 -29.72 2.29 27.76
CA ARG A 200 -30.34 1.31 28.68
C ARG A 200 -30.38 1.81 30.12
N GLN A 201 -29.33 2.51 30.57
CA GLN A 201 -29.30 3.07 31.92
C GLN A 201 -30.30 4.23 32.04
N GLU A 202 -30.33 5.14 31.07
CA GLU A 202 -31.33 6.23 31.03
C GLU A 202 -32.76 5.69 30.99
N ALA A 203 -33.01 4.62 30.23
CA ALA A 203 -34.32 3.97 30.18
C ALA A 203 -34.70 3.38 31.56
N LYS A 204 -33.78 2.72 32.26
CA LYS A 204 -34.01 2.24 33.63
C LYS A 204 -34.28 3.40 34.61
N ASP A 205 -33.50 4.47 34.52
CA ASP A 205 -33.68 5.63 35.39
C ASP A 205 -35.00 6.37 35.09
N ALA A 206 -35.44 6.39 33.82
CA ALA A 206 -36.74 6.91 33.42
C ALA A 206 -37.89 6.01 33.92
N GLU A 207 -37.74 4.69 33.85
CA GLU A 207 -38.71 3.73 34.38
C GLU A 207 -38.83 3.87 35.91
N GLN A 208 -37.72 3.97 36.64
CA GLN A 208 -37.74 4.21 38.08
C GLN A 208 -38.39 5.55 38.45
N ARG A 209 -38.10 6.62 37.68
CA ARG A 209 -38.78 7.91 37.84
C ARG A 209 -40.27 7.82 37.58
N ALA A 210 -40.68 7.11 36.53
CA ALA A 210 -42.09 6.89 36.21
C ALA A 210 -42.81 6.07 37.30
N LEU A 211 -42.13 5.08 37.87
CA LEU A 211 -42.67 4.30 38.99
C LEU A 211 -42.83 5.17 40.25
N ALA A 212 -41.82 5.99 40.56
CA ALA A 212 -41.86 6.90 41.70
C ALA A 212 -42.94 7.99 41.54
N THR A 213 -43.11 8.55 40.34
CA THR A 213 -44.21 9.50 40.07
C THR A 213 -45.57 8.83 40.16
N ALA A 214 -45.72 7.60 39.66
CA ALA A 214 -46.95 6.82 39.79
C ALA A 214 -47.30 6.55 41.27
N SER A 215 -46.34 6.12 42.08
CA SER A 215 -46.56 5.93 43.53
C SER A 215 -46.93 7.23 44.25
N ARG A 216 -46.30 8.35 43.87
CA ARG A 216 -46.65 9.67 44.43
C ARG A 216 -48.04 10.15 44.01
N LEU A 217 -48.43 9.91 42.76
CA LEU A 217 -49.79 10.19 42.30
C LEU A 217 -50.81 9.35 43.08
N GLN A 218 -50.56 8.06 43.29
CA GLN A 218 -51.43 7.20 44.09
C GLN A 218 -51.54 7.68 45.54
N GLN A 219 -50.45 8.15 46.15
CA GLN A 219 -50.49 8.78 47.47
C GLN A 219 -51.34 10.05 47.47
N LEU A 220 -51.11 10.96 46.52
CA LEU A 220 -51.90 12.18 46.39
C LEU A 220 -53.39 11.89 46.13
N GLU A 221 -53.72 10.86 45.35
CA GLU A 221 -55.11 10.41 45.16
C GLU A 221 -55.71 9.88 46.48
N SER A 222 -54.94 9.12 47.27
CA SER A 222 -55.40 8.65 48.58
C SER A 222 -55.59 9.81 49.58
N GLU A 223 -54.71 10.81 49.57
CA GLU A 223 -54.83 12.04 50.37
C GLU A 223 -56.00 12.90 49.90
N ALA A 224 -56.19 13.06 48.59
CA ALA A 224 -57.31 13.78 48.00
C ALA A 224 -58.65 13.10 48.32
N THR A 225 -58.71 11.76 48.26
CA THR A 225 -59.93 11.03 48.65
C THR A 225 -60.18 11.06 50.16
N PHE A 226 -59.13 11.07 50.99
CA PHE A 226 -59.25 11.24 52.43
C PHE A 226 -59.74 12.64 52.80
N THR A 227 -59.09 13.69 52.28
CA THR A 227 -59.51 15.09 52.49
C THR A 227 -60.89 15.36 51.90
N ALA A 228 -61.25 14.78 50.75
CA ALA A 228 -62.61 14.87 50.22
C ALA A 228 -63.63 14.20 51.15
N LYS A 229 -63.29 13.08 51.80
CA LYS A 229 -64.14 12.46 52.84
C LYS A 229 -64.24 13.32 54.10
N GLU A 230 -63.13 13.91 54.56
CA GLU A 230 -63.14 14.86 55.69
C GLU A 230 -63.99 16.09 55.37
N HIS A 231 -63.78 16.72 54.22
CA HIS A 231 -64.60 17.84 53.76
C HIS A 231 -66.06 17.44 53.57
N ALA A 232 -66.37 16.23 53.08
CA ALA A 232 -67.75 15.74 53.00
C ALA A 232 -68.38 15.53 54.39
N ALA A 233 -67.62 15.02 55.35
CA ALA A 233 -68.06 14.86 56.74
C ALA A 233 -68.26 16.22 57.41
N GLU A 234 -67.35 17.17 57.20
CA GLU A 234 -67.41 18.51 57.77
C GLU A 234 -68.51 19.36 57.13
N THR A 235 -68.71 19.28 55.81
CA THR A 235 -69.88 19.87 55.15
C THR A 235 -71.18 19.23 55.61
N GLY A 236 -71.20 17.91 55.86
CA GLY A 236 -72.34 17.23 56.49
C GLY A 236 -72.62 17.75 57.90
N ARG A 237 -71.57 17.95 58.72
CA ARG A 237 -71.69 18.49 60.08
C ARG A 237 -72.15 19.94 60.07
N LEU A 238 -71.55 20.79 59.25
CA LEU A 238 -71.94 22.19 59.08
C LEU A 238 -73.38 22.31 58.56
N LYS A 239 -73.81 21.41 57.68
CA LYS A 239 -75.21 21.37 57.20
C LYS A 239 -76.18 20.98 58.32
N ALA A 240 -75.83 20.00 59.16
CA ALA A 240 -76.62 19.64 60.34
C ALA A 240 -76.66 20.78 61.38
N GLU A 241 -75.53 21.45 61.63
CA GLU A 241 -75.45 22.65 62.48
C GLU A 241 -76.31 23.79 61.91
N LEU A 242 -76.33 23.99 60.58
CA LEU A 242 -77.17 24.98 59.94
C LEU A 242 -78.67 24.64 60.06
N GLU A 243 -79.08 23.38 59.84
CA GLU A 243 -80.47 22.95 60.00
C GLU A 243 -80.95 23.08 61.45
N THR A 244 -80.11 22.72 62.42
CA THR A 244 -80.40 22.93 63.85
C THR A 244 -80.48 24.42 64.19
N ALA A 245 -79.57 25.26 63.69
CA ALA A 245 -79.63 26.71 63.88
C ALA A 245 -80.85 27.37 63.21
N GLN A 246 -81.25 26.91 62.02
CA GLN A 246 -82.45 27.37 61.32
C GLN A 246 -83.73 26.97 62.07
N SER A 247 -83.81 25.72 62.55
CA SER A 247 -84.93 25.28 63.37
C SER A 247 -85.02 26.07 64.69
N ALA A 248 -83.89 26.33 65.36
CA ALA A 248 -83.82 27.17 66.56
C ALA A 248 -84.19 28.64 66.28
N SER A 249 -83.74 29.21 65.16
CA SER A 249 -84.10 30.57 64.73
C SER A 249 -85.59 30.69 64.42
N SER A 250 -86.18 29.70 63.75
CA SER A 250 -87.62 29.67 63.48
C SER A 250 -88.45 29.52 64.76
N ALA A 251 -87.95 28.75 65.75
CA ALA A 251 -88.55 28.63 67.07
C ALA A 251 -88.43 29.94 67.87
N ALA A 252 -87.29 30.62 67.80
CA ALA A 252 -87.09 31.94 68.42
C ALA A 252 -87.98 33.01 67.79
N THR A 253 -88.22 32.95 66.47
CA THR A 253 -89.12 33.88 65.77
C THR A 253 -90.58 33.66 66.20
N LYS A 254 -91.04 32.40 66.29
CA LYS A 254 -92.36 32.05 66.83
C LYS A 254 -92.52 32.45 68.30
N ALA A 255 -91.47 32.28 69.12
CA ALA A 255 -91.49 32.71 70.51
C ALA A 255 -91.57 34.24 70.64
N LYS A 256 -90.85 34.97 69.78
CA LYS A 256 -90.91 36.44 69.72
C LYS A 256 -92.29 36.94 69.32
N GLU A 257 -92.94 36.32 68.32
CA GLU A 257 -94.32 36.64 67.93
C GLU A 257 -95.31 36.37 69.07
N LEU A 258 -95.15 35.27 69.80
CA LEU A 258 -95.98 34.97 70.97
C LEU A 258 -95.83 36.04 72.07
N VAL A 259 -94.59 36.44 72.37
CA VAL A 259 -94.30 37.48 73.36
C VAL A 259 -94.88 38.83 72.93
N GLN A 260 -94.78 39.18 71.64
CA GLN A 260 -95.36 40.41 71.09
C GLN A 260 -96.89 40.44 71.29
N VAL A 261 -97.59 39.36 70.95
CA VAL A 261 -99.04 39.23 71.15
C VAL A 261 -99.42 39.33 72.63
N THR A 262 -98.61 38.77 73.54
CA THR A 262 -98.85 38.91 74.98
C THR A 262 -98.60 40.33 75.50
N CYS A 263 -97.59 41.04 74.99
CA CYS A 263 -97.35 42.44 75.35
C CYS A 263 -98.48 43.36 74.89
N ASP A 264 -99.01 43.14 73.68
CA ASP A 264 -100.13 43.92 73.15
C ASP A 264 -101.40 43.68 73.99
N ALA A 265 -101.68 42.44 74.39
CA ALA A 265 -102.80 42.09 75.26
C ALA A 265 -102.70 42.71 76.68
N VAL A 266 -101.50 42.74 77.26
CA VAL A 266 -101.27 43.37 78.57
C VAL A 266 -101.41 44.90 78.49
N THR A 267 -100.95 45.50 77.40
CA THR A 267 -101.09 46.95 77.16
C THR A 267 -102.56 47.36 77.01
N GLU A 268 -103.37 46.54 76.33
CA GLU A 268 -104.81 46.77 76.19
C GLU A 268 -105.56 46.64 77.53
N GLN A 269 -105.18 45.66 78.37
CA GLN A 269 -105.74 45.54 79.73
C GLN A 269 -105.39 46.72 80.63
N LEU A 270 -104.16 47.24 80.54
CA LEU A 270 -103.72 48.39 81.32
C LEU A 270 -104.51 49.66 80.96
N ASN A 271 -104.75 49.90 79.67
CA ASN A 271 -105.53 51.04 79.21
C ASN A 271 -107.00 50.96 79.66
N LYS A 272 -107.63 49.78 79.63
CA LYS A 272 -108.98 49.57 80.17
C LYS A 272 -109.06 49.88 81.67
N LYS A 273 -108.05 49.47 82.45
CA LYS A 273 -108.01 49.74 83.90
C LYS A 273 -107.77 51.21 84.22
N SER A 274 -106.93 51.90 83.45
CA SER A 274 -106.69 53.34 83.60
C SER A 274 -107.97 54.16 83.37
N MET A 275 -108.73 53.82 82.33
CA MET A 275 -109.97 54.52 81.99
C MET A 275 -111.09 54.28 83.01
N GLN A 276 -111.14 53.11 83.65
CA GLN A 276 -112.03 52.83 84.78
C GLN A 276 -111.68 53.67 86.02
N PHE A 277 -110.40 53.96 86.24
CA PHE A 277 -109.94 54.74 87.37
C PHE A 277 -110.32 56.23 87.26
N GLU A 278 -110.19 56.82 86.06
CA GLU A 278 -110.60 58.21 85.82
C GLU A 278 -112.11 58.44 86.04
N VAL A 279 -112.96 57.50 85.60
CA VAL A 279 -114.42 57.58 85.79
C VAL A 279 -114.79 57.51 87.28
N ALA A 280 -114.13 56.63 88.05
CA ALA A 280 -114.36 56.53 89.50
C ALA A 280 -113.91 57.80 90.24
N GLN A 281 -112.80 58.41 89.82
CA GLN A 281 -112.28 59.63 90.43
C GLN A 281 -113.21 60.84 90.19
N ALA A 282 -113.82 60.95 89.01
CA ALA A 282 -114.82 61.99 88.73
C ALA A 282 -116.10 61.83 89.57
N GLN A 283 -116.54 60.59 89.83
CA GLN A 283 -117.70 60.32 90.68
C GLN A 283 -117.47 60.70 92.14
N ILE A 284 -116.29 60.42 92.69
CA ILE A 284 -115.94 60.80 94.07
C ILE A 284 -115.99 62.32 94.24
N LYS A 285 -115.42 63.07 93.30
CA LYS A 285 -115.40 64.54 93.34
C LYS A 285 -116.80 65.15 93.33
N GLY A 286 -117.72 64.59 92.54
CA GLY A 286 -119.12 65.02 92.52
C GLY A 286 -119.91 64.69 93.80
N GLN A 287 -119.50 63.66 94.56
CA GLN A 287 -120.10 63.36 95.86
C GLN A 287 -119.60 64.32 96.95
N GLU A 288 -118.33 64.74 96.91
CA GLU A 288 -117.76 65.70 97.87
C GLU A 288 -118.47 67.06 97.82
N GLU A 289 -118.73 67.61 96.63
CA GLU A 289 -119.46 68.87 96.46
C GLU A 289 -120.87 68.81 97.05
N ARG A 290 -121.53 67.65 96.90
CA ARG A 290 -122.89 67.42 97.40
C ARG A 290 -122.95 67.29 98.92
N ILE A 291 -121.90 66.77 99.55
CA ILE A 291 -121.76 66.73 101.00
C ILE A 291 -121.58 68.15 101.55
N VAL A 292 -120.78 69.00 100.90
CA VAL A 292 -120.59 70.40 101.31
C VAL A 292 -121.90 71.19 101.26
N GLU A 293 -122.70 71.01 100.22
CA GLU A 293 -124.00 71.67 100.07
C GLU A 293 -124.99 71.24 101.17
N LEU A 294 -125.02 69.94 101.51
CA LEU A 294 -125.85 69.41 102.59
C LEU A 294 -125.42 69.92 103.97
N CYS A 295 -124.12 70.09 104.23
CA CYS A 295 -123.61 70.64 105.49
C CYS A 295 -124.06 72.09 105.71
N MET A 296 -123.97 72.95 104.68
CA MET A 296 -124.44 74.34 104.78
C MET A 296 -125.94 74.41 105.10
N ARG A 297 -126.73 73.52 104.48
CA ARG A 297 -128.18 73.45 104.67
C ARG A 297 -128.55 72.99 106.09
N ILE A 298 -127.79 72.06 106.66
CA ILE A 298 -127.95 71.61 108.06
C ILE A 298 -127.66 72.75 109.04
N GLU A 299 -126.65 73.57 108.79
CA GLU A 299 -126.33 74.74 109.63
C GLU A 299 -127.42 75.81 109.61
N GLU A 300 -128.04 76.05 108.45
CA GLU A 300 -129.17 76.96 108.29
C GLU A 300 -130.42 76.47 109.05
N TYR A 301 -130.71 75.15 108.98
CA TYR A 301 -131.76 74.53 109.79
C TYR A 301 -131.46 74.58 111.29
N ARG A 302 -130.20 74.50 111.70
CA ARG A 302 -129.80 74.61 113.11
C ARG A 302 -129.98 76.03 113.65
N GLY A 303 -129.73 77.05 112.83
CA GLY A 303 -129.97 78.46 113.16
C GLY A 303 -131.46 78.78 113.33
N THR A 304 -132.31 78.28 112.44
CA THR A 304 -133.77 78.46 112.52
C THR A 304 -134.39 77.71 113.69
N ALA A 305 -133.95 76.48 113.98
CA ALA A 305 -134.37 75.73 115.17
C ALA A 305 -134.00 76.43 116.49
N SER A 306 -132.82 77.07 116.57
CA SER A 306 -132.39 77.86 117.74
C SER A 306 -133.23 79.12 117.94
N SER A 307 -133.62 79.79 116.85
CA SER A 307 -134.55 80.93 116.86
C SER A 307 -135.94 80.52 117.38
N GLN A 308 -136.46 79.39 116.89
CA GLN A 308 -137.75 78.84 117.33
C GLN A 308 -137.72 78.42 118.79
N ALA A 309 -136.64 77.77 119.27
CA ALA A 309 -136.48 77.40 120.68
C ALA A 309 -136.49 78.62 121.62
N LYS A 310 -135.85 79.74 121.21
CA LYS A 310 -135.89 81.00 121.98
C LYS A 310 -137.28 81.65 121.98
N HIS A 311 -138.05 81.47 120.91
CA HIS A 311 -139.41 81.98 120.83
C HIS A 311 -140.37 81.17 121.71
N ILE A 312 -140.26 79.83 121.70
CA ILE A 312 -141.02 78.92 122.56
C ILE A 312 -140.75 79.23 124.04
N ALA A 313 -139.49 79.37 124.44
CA ALA A 313 -139.12 79.71 125.81
C ALA A 313 -139.71 81.05 126.30
N ARG A 314 -139.90 82.04 125.40
CA ARG A 314 -140.59 83.30 125.75
C ARG A 314 -142.10 83.13 125.92
N LEU A 315 -142.72 82.25 125.13
CA LEU A 315 -144.14 81.94 125.24
C LEU A 315 -144.44 81.15 126.53
N GLU A 316 -143.58 80.20 126.89
CA GLU A 316 -143.65 79.47 128.16
C GLU A 316 -143.57 80.42 129.36
N LEU A 317 -142.62 81.37 129.36
CA LEU A 317 -142.53 82.39 130.40
C LEU A 317 -143.79 83.28 130.48
N LYS A 318 -144.44 83.52 129.35
CA LYS A 318 -145.68 84.31 129.29
C LYS A 318 -146.89 83.53 129.80
N ILE A 319 -146.93 82.23 129.55
CA ILE A 319 -147.95 81.31 130.08
C ILE A 319 -147.82 81.24 131.62
N ASP A 320 -146.61 81.07 132.15
CA ASP A 320 -146.36 81.05 133.60
C ASP A 320 -146.79 82.35 134.31
N GLN A 321 -146.60 83.51 133.65
CA GLN A 321 -147.06 84.79 134.18
C GLN A 321 -148.60 84.86 134.23
N LEU A 322 -149.27 84.41 133.18
CA LEU A 322 -150.74 84.38 133.12
C LEU A 322 -151.35 83.38 134.11
N GLU A 323 -150.68 82.24 134.36
CA GLU A 323 -151.10 81.28 135.38
C GLU A 323 -150.96 81.83 136.80
N LYS A 324 -149.90 82.60 137.09
CA LYS A 324 -149.74 83.32 138.37
C LYS A 324 -150.81 84.39 138.57
N GLU A 325 -151.15 85.16 137.55
CA GLU A 325 -152.23 86.15 137.60
C GLU A 325 -153.59 85.49 137.84
N ARG A 326 -153.84 84.33 137.21
CA ARG A 326 -155.05 83.53 137.43
C ARG A 326 -155.13 82.98 138.86
N GLN A 327 -154.02 82.51 139.43
CA GLN A 327 -153.99 82.04 140.83
C GLN A 327 -154.26 83.17 141.83
N GLN A 328 -153.70 84.37 141.61
CA GLN A 328 -153.96 85.54 142.47
C GLN A 328 -155.41 86.05 142.40
N LEU A 329 -156.04 85.95 141.22
CA LEU A 329 -157.47 86.25 141.06
C LEU A 329 -158.37 85.21 141.73
N SER A 330 -157.91 83.96 141.86
CA SER A 330 -158.67 82.89 142.52
C SER A 330 -158.65 83.01 144.05
N SER A 331 -157.54 83.44 144.65
CA SER A 331 -157.46 83.70 146.09
C SER A 331 -158.24 84.95 146.51
N SER A 332 -158.36 85.95 145.62
CA SER A 332 -159.25 87.11 145.81
C SER A 332 -160.76 86.75 145.85
N ARG A 333 -161.16 85.53 145.48
CA ARG A 333 -162.57 85.10 145.48
C ARG A 333 -162.99 84.23 146.66
N GLN A 334 -162.07 83.71 147.47
CA GLN A 334 -162.40 82.70 148.49
C GLN A 334 -162.46 83.18 149.95
N GLN A 335 -162.15 84.44 150.26
CA GLN A 335 -162.34 85.02 151.62
C GLN A 335 -163.33 86.21 151.65
N GLY A 336 -164.28 86.23 150.71
CA GLY A 336 -165.50 87.06 150.77
C GLY A 336 -166.75 86.29 151.20
N LYS A 337 -166.61 85.13 151.86
CA LYS A 337 -167.73 84.35 152.41
C LYS A 337 -167.38 83.82 153.79
N ASN A 338 -168.28 84.11 154.74
CA ASN A 338 -168.22 83.96 156.20
C ASN A 338 -167.53 85.17 156.84
N GLU A 339 -168.23 86.28 157.09
CA GLU A 339 -169.26 86.49 158.15
C GLU A 339 -168.78 86.12 159.54
#